data_AF-A0A7X9G629-F1
#
_entry.id   AF-A0A7X9G629-F1
#
_cell.length_a   1.000
_cell.length_b   1.000
_cell.length_c   1.000
_cell.angle_alpha   90.00
_cell.angle_beta   90.00
_cell.angle_gamma   90.00
#
_symmetry.space_group_name_H-M   'P 1'
#
loop_
_entity.id
_entity.type
_entity.pdbx_description
1 polymer ?
#
loop_
_entity_poly.entity_id
_entity_poly.type
_entity_poly.pdbx_seq_one_letter_code
_entity_poly.pdbx_strand_id
1 'polypeptide(L)'
;MNYVETLFGLSGKTVVITGGAGTLYIKVKQMLESVELGEVHRINLIATKHFRTQAYYDSGHWRGTWKGEGGGLLLNQCHHQLDLLQWLFGMPQKVTARLMFGKYHAIEVEDEVSAFLEYPKGTQGFSLPPQERLREPTVWKLPPKRQTRS
;
A
#
# COMPACT_ATOMS: atom_id res chain seq x y z
N MET A 1 -14.24 -14.48 7.07
CA MET A 1 -14.94 -14.01 5.85
C MET A 1 -14.10 -12.90 5.25
N ASN A 2 -13.17 -13.25 4.35
CA ASN A 2 -12.14 -12.35 3.84
C ASN A 2 -12.54 -11.89 2.43
N TYR A 3 -13.24 -10.77 2.33
CA TYR A 3 -13.39 -10.06 1.06
C TYR A 3 -12.24 -9.06 0.94
N VAL A 4 -11.28 -9.38 0.05
CA VAL A 4 -10.29 -8.42 -0.44
C VAL A 4 -10.51 -8.36 -1.94
N GLU A 5 -11.27 -7.36 -2.40
CA GLU A 5 -11.32 -7.02 -3.81
C GLU A 5 -9.98 -6.40 -4.19
N THR A 6 -9.20 -7.08 -5.02
CA THR A 6 -8.16 -6.43 -5.81
C THR A 6 -8.86 -5.84 -7.03
N LEU A 7 -9.19 -4.56 -6.99
CA LEU A 7 -9.63 -3.84 -8.19
C LEU A 7 -8.43 -3.66 -9.11
N PHE A 8 -8.23 -4.62 -10.02
CA PHE A 8 -7.45 -4.41 -11.24
C PHE A 8 -8.23 -3.48 -12.17
N GLY A 9 -8.24 -2.19 -11.83
CA GLY A 9 -8.63 -1.14 -12.76
C GLY A 9 -7.52 -0.94 -13.78
N LEU A 10 -7.38 -1.86 -14.74
CA LEU A 10 -6.46 -1.71 -15.88
C LEU A 10 -7.03 -0.69 -16.86
N SER A 11 -7.11 0.57 -16.45
CA SER A 11 -7.22 1.70 -17.36
C SER A 11 -5.84 1.97 -17.92
N GLY A 12 -5.41 1.13 -18.87
CA GLY A 12 -4.27 1.28 -19.77
C GLY A 12 -2.84 1.39 -19.21
N LYS A 13 -2.62 1.93 -18.00
CA LYS A 13 -1.33 2.49 -17.56
C LYS A 13 -1.15 2.57 -16.03
N THR A 14 -2.13 2.10 -15.24
CA THR A 14 -2.12 2.20 -13.77
C THR A 14 -2.20 0.84 -13.11
N VAL A 15 -1.34 0.61 -12.10
CA VAL A 15 -1.35 -0.59 -11.25
C VAL A 15 -1.74 -0.18 -9.84
N VAL A 16 -2.72 -0.87 -9.26
CA VAL A 16 -3.17 -0.66 -7.86
C VAL A 16 -2.99 -1.97 -7.10
N ILE A 17 -2.31 -1.90 -5.96
CA ILE A 17 -1.99 -3.04 -5.10
C ILE A 17 -2.57 -2.76 -3.71
N THR A 18 -3.55 -3.55 -3.29
CA THR A 18 -4.29 -3.38 -2.02
C THR A 18 -4.27 -4.67 -1.19
N GLY A 19 -3.10 -5.04 -0.66
CA GLY A 19 -2.91 -6.32 0.04
C GLY A 19 -3.14 -7.56 -0.86
N GLY A 20 -2.59 -8.71 -0.47
CA GLY A 20 -2.68 -9.91 -1.31
C GLY A 20 -2.02 -11.14 -0.69
N ALA A 21 -2.24 -12.30 -1.31
CA ALA A 21 -1.50 -13.53 -1.04
C ALA A 21 -0.27 -13.61 -1.95
N GLY A 22 0.78 -14.33 -1.55
CA GLY A 22 2.06 -14.38 -2.28
C GLY A 22 1.94 -14.75 -3.76
N THR A 23 1.00 -15.63 -4.11
CA THR A 23 0.75 -16.05 -5.51
C THR A 23 0.24 -14.92 -6.41
N LEU A 24 -0.44 -13.92 -5.85
CA LEU A 24 -0.90 -12.75 -6.60
C LEU A 24 0.27 -11.88 -7.06
N TYR A 25 1.26 -11.68 -6.19
CA TYR A 25 2.42 -10.85 -6.50
C TYR A 25 3.29 -11.46 -7.59
N ILE A 26 3.40 -12.79 -7.63
CA ILE A 26 4.08 -13.52 -8.71
C ILE A 26 3.39 -13.25 -10.05
N LYS A 27 2.06 -13.31 -10.10
CA LYS A 27 1.31 -13.03 -11.33
C LYS A 27 1.48 -11.59 -11.81
N VAL A 28 1.48 -10.63 -10.88
CA VAL A 28 1.75 -9.21 -11.21
C VAL A 28 3.17 -9.05 -11.75
N LYS A 29 4.17 -9.70 -11.13
CA LYS A 29 5.54 -9.65 -11.62
C LYS A 29 5.65 -10.21 -13.05
N GLN A 30 5.04 -11.36 -13.32
CA GLN A 30 5.01 -11.96 -14.65
C GLN A 30 4.36 -11.04 -15.69
N MET A 31 3.29 -10.34 -15.33
CA MET A 31 2.63 -9.37 -16.22
C MET A 31 3.45 -8.11 -16.45
N LEU A 32 4.22 -7.65 -15.46
CA LEU A 32 5.13 -6.51 -15.61
C LEU A 32 6.35 -6.85 -16.47
N GLU A 33 6.80 -8.10 -16.41
CA GLU A 33 7.88 -8.62 -17.25
C GLU A 33 7.39 -8.98 -18.66
N SER A 34 6.10 -9.24 -18.83
CA SER A 34 5.50 -9.41 -20.16
C SER A 34 5.25 -8.06 -20.82
N VAL A 35 5.26 -8.03 -22.15
CA VAL A 35 4.91 -6.84 -22.93
C VAL A 35 3.41 -6.52 -22.90
N GLU A 36 2.59 -7.34 -22.25
CA GLU A 36 1.13 -7.24 -22.26
C GLU A 36 0.61 -5.98 -21.55
N LEU A 37 1.30 -5.54 -20.48
CA LEU A 37 0.89 -4.34 -19.73
C LEU A 37 1.36 -3.03 -20.38
N GLY A 38 2.33 -3.09 -21.29
CA GLY A 38 2.99 -1.90 -21.82
C GLY A 38 3.67 -1.07 -20.72
N GLU A 39 3.78 0.24 -20.95
CA GLU A 39 4.41 1.14 -19.99
C GLU A 39 3.46 1.47 -18.83
N VAL A 40 3.90 1.18 -17.59
CA VAL A 40 3.20 1.56 -16.37
C VAL A 40 3.53 3.01 -16.02
N HIS A 41 2.53 3.86 -15.87
CA HIS A 41 2.71 5.27 -15.51
C HIS A 41 2.36 5.59 -14.06
N ARG A 42 1.54 4.76 -13.42
CA ARG A 42 1.13 4.98 -12.04
C ARG A 42 1.04 3.70 -11.24
N ILE A 43 1.57 3.74 -10.03
CA ILE A 43 1.54 2.65 -9.06
C ILE A 43 0.87 3.19 -7.80
N ASN A 44 -0.12 2.50 -7.25
CA ASN A 44 -0.69 2.83 -5.96
C ASN A 44 -0.56 1.61 -5.04
N LEU A 45 0.18 1.74 -3.94
CA LEU A 45 0.20 0.72 -2.89
C LEU A 45 -0.56 1.22 -1.67
N ILE A 46 -1.55 0.44 -1.24
CA ILE A 46 -2.39 0.71 -0.09
C ILE A 46 -2.36 -0.52 0.84
N ALA A 47 -1.80 -0.35 2.02
CA ALA A 47 -1.60 -1.38 3.04
C ALA A 47 -2.37 -0.99 4.29
N THR A 48 -3.48 -1.69 4.48
CA THR A 48 -4.46 -1.43 5.54
C THR A 48 -4.43 -2.48 6.64
N LYS A 49 -3.61 -3.54 6.49
CA LYS A 49 -3.59 -4.71 7.39
C LYS A 49 -2.67 -4.57 8.61
N HIS A 50 -1.94 -3.46 8.69
CA HIS A 50 -0.85 -3.28 9.64
C HIS A 50 -1.23 -2.52 10.90
N PHE A 51 -2.52 -2.22 11.06
CA PHE A 51 -3.03 -1.66 12.31
C PHE A 51 -2.70 -2.60 13.49
N ARG A 52 -2.20 -2.01 14.57
CA ARG A 52 -1.96 -2.67 15.85
C ARG A 52 -2.66 -1.86 16.93
N THR A 53 -3.17 -2.52 17.97
CA THR A 53 -3.83 -1.82 19.06
C THR A 53 -2.81 -1.15 19.98
N GLN A 54 -3.24 -0.18 20.81
CA GLN A 54 -2.36 0.40 21.83
C GLN A 54 -1.78 -0.70 22.77
N ALA A 55 -2.61 -1.68 23.16
CA ALA A 55 -2.17 -2.80 23.98
C ALA A 55 -1.03 -3.63 23.35
N TYR A 56 -0.92 -3.66 22.02
CA TYR A 56 0.23 -4.30 21.36
C TYR A 56 1.53 -3.54 21.66
N TYR A 57 1.52 -2.20 21.61
CA TYR A 57 2.69 -1.39 21.94
C TYR A 57 3.00 -1.42 23.44
N ASP A 58 1.97 -1.41 24.28
CA ASP A 58 2.13 -1.50 25.74
C ASP A 58 2.63 -2.88 26.21
N SER A 59 2.56 -3.91 25.35
CA SER A 59 2.98 -5.28 25.70
C SER A 59 4.50 -5.45 25.91
N GLY A 60 5.31 -4.46 25.53
CA GLY A 60 6.74 -4.50 25.76
C GLY A 60 7.40 -3.14 25.62
N HIS A 61 8.26 -2.79 26.58
CA HIS A 61 8.91 -1.47 26.67
C HIS A 61 9.81 -1.10 25.48
N TRP A 62 10.15 -2.07 24.61
CA TRP A 62 10.94 -1.83 23.40
C TRP A 62 10.06 -1.47 22.20
N ARG A 63 8.75 -1.74 22.25
CA ARG A 63 7.85 -1.54 21.11
C ARG A 63 7.50 -0.08 20.91
N GLY A 64 7.40 0.33 19.65
CA GLY A 64 7.09 1.73 19.32
C GLY A 64 8.18 2.71 19.73
N THR A 65 9.43 2.24 19.84
CA THR A 65 10.58 3.07 20.23
C THR A 65 11.72 3.01 19.20
N TRP A 66 12.39 4.13 18.97
CA TRP A 66 13.62 4.25 18.20
C TRP A 66 14.72 3.35 18.74
N LYS A 67 14.88 3.29 20.08
CA LYS A 67 15.93 2.48 20.70
C LYS A 67 15.65 0.98 20.63
N GLY A 68 14.37 0.58 20.75
CA GLY A 68 13.96 -0.81 20.81
C GLY A 68 13.66 -1.41 19.43
N GLU A 69 12.72 -0.83 18.69
CA GLU A 69 12.28 -1.31 17.38
C GLU A 69 13.01 -0.64 16.20
N GLY A 70 13.76 0.44 16.44
CA GLY A 70 14.47 1.18 15.39
C GLY A 70 13.59 2.13 14.58
N GLY A 71 12.27 2.02 14.71
CA GLY A 71 11.24 2.82 14.04
C GLY A 71 9.88 2.17 14.20
N GLY A 72 8.87 2.71 13.53
CA GLY A 72 7.48 2.29 13.68
C GLY A 72 6.96 1.52 12.49
N LEU A 73 5.94 2.10 11.86
CA LEU A 73 5.19 1.51 10.76
C LEU A 73 6.07 1.00 9.64
N LEU A 74 7.04 1.80 9.16
CA LEU A 74 7.81 1.43 7.98
C LEU A 74 8.77 0.28 8.26
N LEU A 75 9.51 0.35 9.36
CA LEU A 75 10.57 -0.62 9.64
C LEU A 75 10.03 -1.93 10.16
N ASN A 76 8.96 -1.90 10.98
CA ASN A 76 8.54 -3.10 11.68
C ASN A 76 7.31 -3.76 11.05
N GLN A 77 6.36 -3.00 10.49
CA GLN A 77 5.14 -3.59 9.90
C GLN A 77 5.09 -3.55 8.37
N CYS A 78 5.61 -2.49 7.74
CA CYS A 78 5.51 -2.25 6.31
C CYS A 78 6.79 -2.54 5.51
N HIS A 79 7.83 -3.15 6.10
CA HIS A 79 9.07 -3.41 5.36
C HIS A 79 8.83 -4.34 4.16
N HIS A 80 7.99 -5.37 4.30
CA HIS A 80 7.61 -6.23 3.19
C HIS A 80 6.88 -5.50 2.06
N GLN A 81 6.17 -4.41 2.36
CA GLN A 81 5.52 -3.56 1.35
C GLN A 81 6.54 -2.75 0.56
N LEU A 82 7.59 -2.27 1.22
CA LEU A 82 8.70 -1.59 0.56
C LEU A 82 9.50 -2.59 -0.31
N ASP A 83 9.80 -3.76 0.23
CA ASP A 83 10.48 -4.84 -0.51
C ASP A 83 9.66 -5.25 -1.74
N LEU A 84 8.34 -5.35 -1.61
CA LEU A 84 7.45 -5.67 -2.72
C LEU A 84 7.49 -4.60 -3.82
N LEU A 85 7.45 -3.32 -3.46
CA LEU A 85 7.58 -2.23 -4.43
C LEU A 85 8.93 -2.30 -5.16
N GLN A 86 10.00 -2.52 -4.40
CA GLN A 86 11.34 -2.65 -4.95
C GLN A 86 11.46 -3.85 -5.88
N TRP A 87 10.90 -4.99 -5.49
CA TRP A 87 10.94 -6.21 -6.30
C TRP A 87 10.13 -6.08 -7.59
N LEU A 88 8.97 -5.41 -7.55
CA LEU A 88 8.11 -5.24 -8.73
C LEU A 88 8.64 -4.16 -9.68
N PHE A 89 9.05 -3.00 -9.16
CA PHE A 89 9.30 -1.78 -9.94
C PHE A 89 10.76 -1.27 -9.89
N GLY A 90 11.62 -1.92 -9.11
CA GLY A 90 13.00 -1.50 -8.91
C GLY A 90 13.16 -0.38 -7.89
N MET A 91 14.28 0.34 -7.94
CA MET A 91 14.54 1.45 -7.04
C MET A 91 13.94 2.77 -7.57
N PRO A 92 13.24 3.56 -6.74
CA PRO A 92 12.86 4.91 -7.12
C PRO A 92 14.10 5.82 -7.22
N GLN A 93 14.06 6.80 -8.12
CA GLN A 93 15.06 7.86 -8.23
C GLN A 93 14.89 8.93 -7.14
N LYS A 94 13.65 9.14 -6.67
CA LYS A 94 13.34 10.11 -5.64
C LYS A 94 12.14 9.67 -4.81
N VAL A 95 12.20 9.95 -3.52
CA VAL A 95 11.12 9.68 -2.58
C VAL A 95 10.81 10.96 -1.82
N THR A 96 9.54 11.34 -1.79
CA THR A 96 9.02 12.41 -0.93
C THR A 96 8.00 11.78 0.00
N ALA A 97 8.19 11.89 1.32
CA ALA A 97 7.31 11.24 2.29
C ALA A 97 6.86 12.22 3.36
N ARG A 98 5.65 12.01 3.86
CA ARG A 98 5.10 12.62 5.06
C ARG A 98 4.94 11.53 6.11
N LEU A 99 5.62 11.72 7.23
CA LEU A 99 5.57 10.82 8.38
C LEU A 99 4.85 11.53 9.53
N MET A 100 3.99 10.80 10.22
CA MET A 100 3.31 11.25 11.44
C MET A 100 3.71 10.32 12.58
N PHE A 101 4.11 10.90 13.69
CA PHE A 101 4.64 10.19 14.86
C PHE A 101 3.60 10.15 15.97
N GLY A 102 3.31 8.96 16.48
CA GLY A 102 2.30 8.75 17.54
C GLY A 102 0.95 9.42 17.26
N LYS A 103 0.50 9.46 15.99
CA LYS A 103 -0.74 10.14 15.59
C LYS A 103 -1.97 9.45 16.18
N TYR A 104 -1.95 8.13 16.23
CA TYR A 104 -3.03 7.28 16.70
C TYR A 104 -2.66 6.47 17.95
N HIS A 105 -1.37 6.38 18.26
CA HIS A 105 -0.85 5.59 19.37
C HIS A 105 0.10 6.43 20.25
N ALA A 106 0.17 6.10 21.53
CA ALA A 106 1.13 6.69 22.45
C ALA A 106 2.52 6.06 22.28
N ILE A 107 3.19 6.36 21.16
CA ILE A 107 4.52 5.85 20.79
C ILE A 107 5.40 6.98 20.24
N GLU A 108 6.73 6.81 20.26
CA GLU A 108 7.68 7.85 19.81
C GLU A 108 8.02 7.79 18.31
N VAL A 109 7.63 6.71 17.64
CA VAL A 109 7.92 6.42 16.23
C VAL A 109 6.73 6.70 15.32
N GLU A 110 6.92 6.56 14.01
CA GLU A 110 5.87 6.80 13.02
C GLU A 110 4.79 5.72 13.04
N ASP A 111 3.52 6.11 13.06
CA ASP A 111 2.36 5.20 12.92
C ASP A 111 1.49 5.52 11.70
N GLU A 112 1.81 6.59 10.97
CA GLU A 112 1.26 6.87 9.66
C GLU A 112 2.34 7.43 8.74
N VAL A 113 2.40 6.87 7.52
CA VAL A 113 3.28 7.35 6.47
C VAL A 113 2.52 7.39 5.15
N SER A 114 2.65 8.50 4.44
CA SER A 114 2.30 8.58 3.02
C SER A 114 3.52 9.01 2.23
N ALA A 115 3.80 8.31 1.13
CA ALA A 115 4.98 8.57 0.31
C ALA A 115 4.66 8.62 -1.18
N PHE A 116 5.43 9.45 -1.88
CA PHE A 116 5.45 9.60 -3.32
C PHE A 116 6.83 9.17 -3.85
N LEU A 117 6.83 8.20 -4.74
CA LEU A 117 8.03 7.56 -5.29
C LEU A 117 8.09 7.88 -6.79
N GLU A 118 9.20 8.45 -7.23
CA GLU A 118 9.44 8.77 -8.64
C GLU A 118 10.41 7.74 -9.23
N TYR A 119 10.01 7.07 -10.31
CA TYR A 119 10.82 6.07 -11.00
C TYR A 119 11.33 6.59 -12.36
N PRO A 120 12.40 5.99 -12.91
CA PRO A 120 12.86 6.33 -14.26
C PRO A 120 11.71 6.19 -15.27
N LYS A 121 11.63 7.10 -16.25
CA LYS A 121 10.57 7.18 -17.29
C LYS A 121 9.20 7.74 -16.83
N GLY A 122 9.13 8.37 -15.67
CA GLY A 122 7.95 9.16 -15.26
C GLY A 122 6.83 8.35 -14.60
N THR A 123 7.09 7.09 -14.24
CA THR A 123 6.18 6.29 -13.42
C THR A 123 6.14 6.84 -11.99
N GLN A 124 4.94 7.15 -11.51
CA GLN A 124 4.71 7.74 -10.20
C GLN A 124 4.08 6.71 -9.25
N GLY A 125 4.74 6.41 -8.15
CA GLY A 125 4.26 5.55 -7.08
C GLY A 125 3.65 6.36 -5.94
N PHE A 126 2.44 5.99 -5.51
CA PHE A 126 1.75 6.55 -4.35
C PHE A 126 1.63 5.47 -3.26
N SER A 127 1.80 5.89 -2.00
CA SER A 127 1.87 5.00 -0.85
C SER A 127 0.93 5.46 0.28
N LEU A 128 0.14 4.48 0.74
CA LEU A 128 -0.57 4.25 2.00
C LEU A 128 -1.54 5.34 2.54
N PRO A 129 -2.84 5.01 2.68
CA PRO A 129 -3.81 5.78 3.46
C PRO A 129 -3.70 5.46 4.97
N PRO A 130 -4.32 6.30 5.83
CA PRO A 130 -4.21 6.23 7.29
C PRO A 130 -4.49 4.86 7.91
N GLN A 131 -3.85 4.60 9.06
CA GLN A 131 -4.17 3.51 9.98
C GLN A 131 -5.50 3.79 10.74
N GLU A 132 -6.60 3.90 10.01
CA GLU A 132 -7.92 3.99 10.63
C GLU A 132 -8.61 2.62 10.60
N ARG A 133 -9.38 2.29 11.65
CA ARG A 133 -10.32 1.17 11.62
C ARG A 133 -11.32 1.48 10.51
N LEU A 134 -11.19 0.82 9.36
CA LEU A 134 -12.16 0.91 8.27
C LEU A 134 -13.56 0.60 8.83
N ARG A 135 -14.42 1.63 8.91
CA ARG A 135 -15.87 1.39 8.89
C ARG A 135 -16.19 0.80 7.53
N GLU A 136 -17.13 -0.14 7.48
CA GLU A 136 -17.43 -0.94 6.28
C GLU A 136 -17.43 -0.09 5.00
N PRO A 137 -16.78 -0.56 3.92
CA PRO A 137 -16.74 0.20 2.68
C PRO A 137 -18.16 0.42 2.16
N THR A 138 -18.52 1.68 1.91
CA THR A 138 -19.72 1.99 1.13
C THR A 138 -19.51 1.41 -0.26
N VAL A 139 -20.23 0.33 -0.57
CA VAL A 139 -20.22 -0.31 -1.89
C VAL A 139 -20.74 0.69 -2.92
N TRP A 140 -19.84 1.24 -3.74
CA TRP A 140 -20.22 1.97 -4.94
C TRP A 140 -20.77 0.95 -5.95
N LYS A 141 -22.09 0.79 -5.98
CA LYS A 141 -22.76 0.03 -7.05
C LYS A 141 -22.56 0.79 -8.35
N LEU A 142 -21.95 0.15 -9.34
CA LEU A 142 -21.93 0.67 -10.71
C LEU A 142 -23.36 0.99 -11.15
N PRO A 143 -23.61 2.14 -11.81
CA PRO A 143 -24.92 2.40 -12.38
C PRO A 143 -25.26 1.30 -13.39
N PRO A 144 -26.50 0.80 -13.43
CA PRO A 144 -26.89 -0.24 -14.35
C PRO A 144 -26.61 0.20 -15.79
N LYS A 145 -26.06 -0.70 -16.61
CA LYS A 145 -25.85 -0.45 -18.04
C LYS A 145 -27.18 0.00 -18.64
N ARG A 146 -27.23 1.20 -19.24
CA ARG A 146 -28.35 1.59 -20.11
C ARG A 146 -28.46 0.53 -21.20
N GLN A 147 -29.51 -0.29 -21.16
CA GLN A 147 -29.93 -1.06 -22.32
C GLN A 147 -30.37 -0.05 -23.37
N THR A 148 -29.54 0.16 -24.40
CA THR A 148 -30.01 0.77 -25.63
C THR A 148 -30.95 -0.25 -26.29
N ARG A 149 -32.24 0.05 -26.30
CA ARG A 149 -33.21 -0.69 -27.12
C ARG A 149 -32.87 -0.41 -28.58
N SER A 150 -32.62 -1.49 -29.34
CA SER A 150 -32.68 -1.50 -30.81
C SER A 150 -34.12 -1.31 -31.27
#